data_AF-A0A918WJS3-F1
#
_entry.id   AF-A0A918WJS3-F1
#
_cell.length_a   1.000
_cell.length_b   1.000
_cell.length_c   1.000
_cell.angle_alpha   90.00
_cell.angle_beta   90.00
_cell.angle_gamma   90.00
#
_symmetry.space_group_name_H-M   'P 1'
#
loop_
_entity.id
_entity.type
_entity.pdbx_description
1 polymer ?
#
loop_
_entity_poly.entity_id
_entity_poly.type
_entity_poly.pdbx_seq_one_letter_code
_entity_poly.pdbx_strand_id
1 'polypeptide(L)'
;MADLSSPDSFPDDEVVGLVDGLIDGHLDEESQRRLEELLKSDSRLADYCAERILFNSKLADLVAPSRLELIQNRRLLIEGNGEDRRVVVGQSQMAQIGGRSGDLFLAGPEGKSRPSWWMSALPWSLAALFAVGAFFVWSFQNRPAPETVFPEQVSTRAAGATPWFRKPTSASETKYWLQNMAWHRFSLNEMKAATGLPKDEISSALEKYGIKDEAPTLKDDKLLVLPYPGGRHPRLGYQKHAVNPRRDTKISVFTPWDADGYVVLDVPEAINLDRFVYYLSHSDLPTFWSLQGYQLPPLEWERHEDGKLSYERHFPNGVSFGAEVTPGKSELRLQAWLRNESASELRNVNLQNCVLLGRAEGFSEQSMDNKVFKDGFAAARSADGQRWAIVSWGETARPWGISECPCIHSDPRIKVCHPGETVELRGWFSFYEGADLDAELERIKSVGWVGGL
;
A
#
# COMPACT_ATOMS: atom_id res chain seq x y z
N MET A 1 -18.82 15.85 23.71
CA MET A 1 -18.46 14.82 22.72
C MET A 1 -19.15 13.55 23.15
N ALA A 2 -20.20 13.16 22.43
CA ALA A 2 -20.93 11.94 22.74
C ALA A 2 -20.10 10.72 22.31
N ASP A 3 -20.04 9.74 23.19
CA ASP A 3 -19.40 8.45 23.01
C ASP A 3 -20.14 7.64 21.91
N LEU A 4 -19.48 7.44 20.76
CA LEU A 4 -19.97 6.61 19.65
C LEU A 4 -19.38 5.18 19.70
N SER A 5 -18.92 4.71 20.86
CA SER A 5 -18.38 3.34 21.03
C SER A 5 -19.45 2.28 21.33
N SER A 6 -20.75 2.64 21.31
CA SER A 6 -21.84 1.66 21.41
C SER A 6 -22.05 0.92 20.06
N PRO A 7 -22.12 -0.42 20.03
CA PRO A 7 -22.36 -1.21 18.81
C PRO A 7 -23.72 -0.96 18.13
N ASP A 8 -24.60 -0.15 18.74
CA ASP A 8 -25.94 0.18 18.24
C ASP A 8 -26.00 1.50 17.43
N SER A 9 -24.86 2.07 17.01
CA SER A 9 -24.81 3.44 16.43
C SER A 9 -24.40 3.54 14.96
N PHE A 10 -24.70 2.52 14.14
CA PHE A 10 -24.74 2.75 12.70
C PHE A 10 -26.05 3.48 12.36
N PRO A 11 -26.03 4.53 11.51
CA PRO A 11 -27.28 5.09 11.00
C PRO A 11 -28.05 3.97 10.29
N ASP A 12 -29.37 3.93 10.50
CA ASP A 12 -30.26 3.01 9.82
C ASP A 12 -30.06 3.09 8.28
N ASP A 13 -30.25 1.98 7.58
CA ASP A 13 -30.12 1.88 6.13
C ASP A 13 -31.00 2.93 5.40
N GLU A 14 -32.14 3.32 6.02
CA GLU A 14 -32.98 4.45 5.57
C GLU A 14 -32.20 5.77 5.54
N VAL A 15 -31.47 6.09 6.61
CA VAL A 15 -30.73 7.37 6.73
C VAL A 15 -29.56 7.40 5.76
N VAL A 16 -28.85 6.28 5.61
CA VAL A 16 -27.76 6.15 4.65
C VAL A 16 -28.28 6.38 3.23
N GLY A 17 -29.38 5.73 2.85
CA GLY A 17 -30.00 5.90 1.53
C GLY A 17 -30.47 7.32 1.25
N LEU A 18 -31.07 7.99 2.24
CA LEU A 18 -31.50 9.38 2.10
C LEU A 18 -30.32 10.35 1.96
N VAL A 19 -29.25 10.18 2.73
CA VAL A 19 -28.05 11.03 2.66
C VAL A 19 -27.29 10.82 1.34
N ASP A 20 -27.13 9.58 0.89
CA ASP A 20 -26.49 9.31 -0.40
C ASP A 20 -27.36 9.88 -1.55
N GLY A 21 -28.70 9.73 -1.49
CA GLY A 21 -29.62 10.35 -2.45
C GLY A 21 -29.55 11.89 -2.47
N LEU A 22 -29.30 12.53 -1.32
CA LEU A 22 -29.07 13.98 -1.22
C LEU A 22 -27.79 14.37 -1.96
N ILE A 23 -26.72 13.62 -1.74
CA ILE A 23 -25.40 13.89 -2.32
C ILE A 23 -25.42 13.71 -3.83
N ASP A 24 -26.11 12.69 -4.32
CA ASP A 24 -26.25 12.40 -5.74
C ASP A 24 -27.27 13.31 -6.45
N GLY A 25 -28.01 14.14 -5.70
CA GLY A 25 -28.99 15.08 -6.25
C GLY A 25 -30.26 14.43 -6.77
N HIS A 26 -30.62 13.25 -6.24
CA HIS A 26 -31.73 12.42 -6.71
C HIS A 26 -32.85 12.22 -5.65
N LEU A 27 -32.85 12.99 -4.56
CA LEU A 27 -33.96 12.98 -3.61
C LEU A 27 -35.22 13.62 -4.19
N ASP A 28 -36.35 12.94 -4.04
CA ASP A 28 -37.67 13.54 -4.23
C ASP A 28 -38.09 14.41 -3.03
N GLU A 29 -39.14 15.22 -3.20
CA GLU A 29 -39.61 16.17 -2.18
C GLU A 29 -40.10 15.52 -0.88
N GLU A 30 -40.54 14.26 -0.94
CA GLU A 30 -41.01 13.51 0.22
C GLU A 30 -39.83 13.00 1.04
N SER A 31 -38.84 12.41 0.36
CA SER A 31 -37.60 11.91 0.93
C SER A 31 -36.73 13.04 1.49
N GLN A 32 -36.72 14.21 0.84
CA GLN A 32 -36.04 15.40 1.36
C GLN A 32 -36.67 15.90 2.66
N ARG A 33 -38.01 15.98 2.72
CA ARG A 33 -38.73 16.34 3.96
C ARG A 33 -38.47 15.34 5.08
N ARG A 34 -38.47 14.05 4.75
CA ARG A 34 -38.15 12.96 5.68
C ARG A 34 -36.74 13.09 6.24
N LEU A 35 -35.75 13.36 5.39
CA LEU A 35 -34.37 13.59 5.83
C LEU A 35 -34.27 14.83 6.73
N GLU A 36 -34.92 15.95 6.39
CA GLU A 36 -34.93 17.15 7.23
C GLU A 36 -35.52 16.92 8.62
N GLU A 37 -36.58 16.12 8.74
CA GLU A 37 -37.17 15.73 10.03
C GLU A 37 -36.22 14.87 10.86
N LEU A 38 -35.50 13.95 10.21
CA LEU A 38 -34.51 13.09 10.87
C LEU A 38 -33.30 13.90 11.36
N LEU A 39 -32.79 14.82 10.55
CA LEU A 39 -31.65 15.69 10.93
C LEU A 39 -32.02 16.69 12.04
N LYS A 40 -33.28 17.12 12.12
CA LYS A 40 -33.77 17.98 13.22
C LYS A 40 -33.99 17.21 14.52
N SER A 41 -34.27 15.91 14.45
CA SER A 41 -34.60 15.09 15.62
C SER A 41 -33.39 14.43 16.28
N ASP A 42 -32.30 14.17 15.54
CA ASP A 42 -31.04 13.65 16.11
C ASP A 42 -29.80 14.39 15.57
N SER A 43 -29.11 15.09 16.47
CA SER A 43 -27.87 15.83 16.15
C SER A 43 -26.74 14.92 15.65
N ARG A 44 -26.73 13.63 16.01
CA ARG A 44 -25.71 12.68 15.53
C ARG A 44 -25.88 12.35 14.05
N LEU A 45 -27.13 12.36 13.55
CA LEU A 45 -27.40 12.17 12.12
C LEU A 45 -27.01 13.42 11.31
N ALA A 46 -27.12 14.60 11.91
CA ALA A 46 -26.59 15.84 11.32
C ALA A 46 -25.06 15.81 11.18
N ASP A 47 -24.34 15.34 12.20
CA ASP A 47 -22.89 15.18 12.14
C ASP A 47 -22.48 14.15 11.08
N TYR A 48 -23.15 12.99 11.03
CA TYR A 48 -22.95 11.97 10.00
C TYR A 48 -23.18 12.51 8.57
N CYS A 49 -24.29 13.22 8.35
CA CYS A 49 -24.62 13.83 7.06
C CYS A 49 -23.55 14.86 6.65
N ALA A 50 -23.10 15.70 7.58
CA ALA A 50 -22.05 16.69 7.34
C ALA A 50 -20.70 16.04 6.98
N GLU A 51 -20.28 14.99 7.70
CA GLU A 51 -19.06 14.25 7.40
C GLU A 51 -19.14 13.55 6.03
N ARG A 52 -20.30 13.00 5.68
CA ARG A 52 -20.54 12.31 4.40
C ARG A 52 -20.51 13.27 3.22
N ILE A 53 -21.14 14.45 3.35
CA ILE A 53 -21.08 15.52 2.34
C ILE A 53 -19.64 16.04 2.19
N LEU A 54 -18.92 16.26 3.30
CA LEU A 54 -17.53 16.70 3.26
C LEU A 54 -16.61 15.68 2.59
N PHE A 55 -16.81 14.39 2.88
CA PHE A 55 -16.09 13.30 2.23
C PHE A 55 -16.35 13.27 0.72
N ASN A 56 -17.61 13.33 0.28
CA ASN A 56 -17.97 13.31 -1.13
C ASN A 56 -17.53 14.59 -1.87
N SER A 57 -17.56 15.76 -1.24
CA SER A 57 -16.99 16.99 -1.82
C SER A 57 -15.48 16.87 -2.03
N LYS A 58 -14.74 16.30 -1.08
CA LYS A 58 -13.30 16.03 -1.24
C LYS A 58 -13.05 15.01 -2.35
N LEU A 59 -13.91 14.00 -2.47
CA LEU A 59 -13.82 12.99 -3.53
C LEU A 59 -14.12 13.60 -4.91
N ALA A 60 -15.13 14.45 -5.02
CA ALA A 60 -15.47 15.16 -6.25
C ALA A 60 -14.34 16.13 -6.69
N ASP A 61 -13.71 16.82 -5.73
CA ASP A 61 -12.52 17.65 -5.98
C ASP A 61 -11.30 16.82 -6.44
N LEU A 62 -11.22 15.55 -6.05
CA LEU A 62 -10.17 14.62 -6.48
C LEU A 62 -10.44 14.02 -7.88
N VAL A 63 -11.71 13.90 -8.28
CA VAL A 63 -12.13 13.18 -9.50
C VAL A 63 -12.51 14.14 -10.64
N ALA A 64 -12.79 15.42 -10.39
CA ALA A 64 -13.13 16.37 -11.45
C ALA A 64 -11.89 16.79 -12.29
N PRO A 65 -11.79 16.40 -13.58
CA PRO A 65 -10.69 16.84 -14.43
C PRO A 65 -10.85 18.34 -14.72
N SER A 66 -9.85 19.14 -14.35
CA SER A 66 -9.93 20.61 -14.44
C SER A 66 -9.24 21.19 -15.68
N ARG A 67 -8.53 20.37 -16.48
CA ARG A 67 -7.81 20.82 -17.68
C ARG A 67 -7.53 19.67 -18.66
N LEU A 68 -7.86 19.90 -19.93
CA LEU A 68 -7.44 19.09 -21.08
C LEU A 68 -6.44 19.91 -21.90
N GLU A 69 -5.22 19.43 -22.08
CA GLU A 69 -4.21 20.07 -22.93
C GLU A 69 -3.92 19.21 -24.17
N LEU A 70 -4.09 19.81 -25.34
CA LEU A 70 -3.80 19.22 -26.65
C LEU A 70 -2.48 19.80 -27.17
N ILE A 71 -1.41 19.01 -27.11
CA ILE A 71 -0.09 19.42 -27.58
C ILE A 71 0.15 18.84 -28.98
N GLN A 72 0.35 19.72 -29.97
CA GLN A 72 0.61 19.34 -31.35
C GLN A 72 2.06 19.63 -31.73
N ASN A 73 2.93 18.62 -31.64
CA ASN A 73 4.34 18.75 -31.97
C ASN A 73 4.59 18.39 -33.44
N ARG A 74 5.06 19.35 -34.24
CA ARG A 74 5.60 19.12 -35.59
C ARG A 74 7.10 18.92 -35.47
N ARG A 75 7.61 17.72 -35.76
CA ARG A 75 9.06 17.48 -35.87
C ARG A 75 9.46 17.37 -37.33
N LEU A 76 10.50 18.11 -37.70
CA LEU A 76 11.17 18.00 -39.00
C LEU A 76 12.52 17.33 -38.75
N LEU A 77 12.65 16.06 -39.12
CA LEU A 77 13.94 15.36 -39.09
C LEU A 77 14.56 15.42 -40.49
N ILE A 78 15.79 15.89 -40.57
CA ILE A 78 16.61 15.84 -41.78
C ILE A 78 17.78 14.90 -41.46
N GLU A 79 17.74 13.68 -41.97
CA GLU A 79 18.84 12.73 -41.86
C GLU A 79 19.60 12.68 -43.19
N GLY A 80 20.92 12.73 -43.13
CA GLY A 80 21.78 12.67 -44.30
C GLY A 80 23.00 11.80 -44.03
N ASN A 81 23.28 10.88 -44.95
CA ASN A 81 24.53 10.15 -45.01
C ASN A 81 24.99 10.15 -46.48
N GLY A 82 25.84 11.11 -46.85
CA GLY A 82 26.24 11.33 -48.25
C GLY A 82 25.21 12.07 -49.12
N GLU A 83 25.18 11.78 -50.43
CA GLU A 83 24.36 12.48 -51.44
C GLU A 83 22.84 12.28 -51.28
N ASP A 84 22.40 11.38 -50.40
CA ASP A 84 20.98 11.14 -50.14
C ASP A 84 20.53 11.86 -48.87
N ARG A 85 19.63 12.84 -49.03
CA ARG A 85 19.01 13.60 -47.93
C ARG A 85 17.56 13.19 -47.79
N ARG A 86 17.19 12.69 -46.61
CA ARG A 86 15.80 12.31 -46.31
C ARG A 86 15.20 13.29 -45.31
N VAL A 87 14.09 13.92 -45.71
CA VAL A 87 13.29 14.79 -44.84
C VAL A 87 12.05 14.02 -44.40
N VAL A 88 11.91 13.80 -43.09
CA VAL A 88 10.74 13.16 -42.50
C VAL A 88 10.00 14.20 -41.67
N VAL A 89 8.73 14.44 -42.02
CA VAL A 89 7.83 15.32 -41.27
C VAL A 89 6.88 14.45 -40.48
N GLY A 90 7.01 14.46 -39.15
CA GLY A 90 6.12 13.75 -38.24
C GLY A 90 5.19 14.71 -37.51
N GLN A 91 3.90 14.36 -37.43
CA GLN A 91 2.95 15.00 -36.52
C GLN A 91 2.58 14.00 -35.42
N SER A 92 2.81 14.39 -34.17
CA SER A 92 2.27 13.69 -33.00
C SER A 92 1.22 14.56 -32.32
N GLN A 93 0.10 13.95 -31.96
CA GLN A 93 -0.94 14.56 -31.14
C GLN A 93 -0.96 13.82 -29.80
N MET A 94 -0.74 14.55 -28.71
CA MET A 94 -0.95 14.04 -27.37
C MET A 94 -2.07 14.82 -26.70
N ALA A 95 -3.00 14.10 -26.09
CA ALA A 95 -3.96 14.64 -25.15
C ALA A 95 -3.47 14.33 -23.73
N GLN A 96 -3.38 15.36 -22.90
CA GLN A 96 -3.01 15.24 -21.49
C GLN A 96 -4.15 15.73 -20.61
N ILE A 97 -4.43 14.99 -19.55
CA ILE A 97 -5.45 15.34 -18.55
C ILE A 97 -4.71 15.59 -17.23
N GLY A 98 -4.93 16.76 -16.62
CA GLY A 98 -4.21 17.20 -15.43
C GLY A 98 -5.11 17.87 -14.39
N GLY A 99 -4.67 17.82 -13.13
CA GLY A 99 -5.31 18.49 -12.00
C GLY A 99 -4.91 19.96 -11.86
N ARG A 100 -5.67 20.71 -11.05
CA ARG A 100 -5.64 22.18 -10.91
C ARG A 100 -4.29 22.83 -10.52
N SER A 101 -3.30 22.07 -10.04
CA SER A 101 -2.01 22.59 -9.56
C SER A 101 -0.79 22.26 -10.44
N GLY A 102 -0.97 21.74 -11.66
CA GLY A 102 0.09 21.74 -12.69
C GLY A 102 1.17 20.65 -12.63
N ASP A 103 1.22 19.80 -11.61
CA ASP A 103 2.42 18.95 -11.37
C ASP A 103 2.27 17.45 -11.72
N LEU A 104 1.17 17.00 -12.34
CA LEU A 104 1.01 15.60 -12.74
C LEU A 104 0.18 15.44 -14.02
N PHE A 105 0.76 14.78 -15.03
CA PHE A 105 0.12 14.49 -16.31
C PHE A 105 0.01 12.97 -16.52
N LEU A 106 -1.17 12.51 -16.93
CA LEU A 106 -1.36 11.17 -17.49
C LEU A 106 -1.23 11.26 -19.01
N ALA A 107 -0.21 10.60 -19.58
CA ALA A 107 -0.04 10.50 -21.03
C ALA A 107 -0.72 9.22 -21.55
N GLY A 108 -1.58 9.35 -22.56
CA GLY A 108 -2.08 8.20 -23.34
C GLY A 108 -0.98 7.62 -24.26
N PRO A 109 -1.13 6.37 -24.71
CA PRO A 109 -0.09 5.70 -25.51
C PRO A 109 0.13 6.38 -26.87
N GLU A 110 1.39 6.52 -27.27
CA GLU A 110 1.79 6.97 -28.60
C GLU A 110 1.25 6.02 -29.69
N GLY A 111 0.43 6.54 -30.59
CA GLY A 111 0.01 5.82 -31.79
C GLY A 111 1.21 5.59 -32.72
N LYS A 112 1.71 4.36 -32.79
CA LYS A 112 2.77 3.98 -33.74
C LYS A 112 2.27 4.13 -35.19
N SER A 113 2.86 5.04 -35.95
CA SER A 113 2.68 5.11 -37.41
C SER A 113 3.38 3.93 -38.09
N ARG A 114 2.64 3.11 -38.85
CA ARG A 114 3.19 2.04 -39.70
C ARG A 114 3.88 2.62 -40.95
N PRO A 115 4.97 2.01 -41.46
CA PRO A 115 5.62 2.50 -42.67
C PRO A 115 4.85 2.03 -43.91
N SER A 116 4.46 2.95 -44.80
CA SER A 116 3.87 2.62 -46.10
C SER A 116 4.97 2.50 -47.17
N TRP A 117 4.98 1.34 -47.83
CA TRP A 117 5.84 0.98 -48.94
C TRP A 117 5.00 1.07 -50.22
N TRP A 118 5.05 2.18 -50.94
CA TRP A 118 4.82 2.24 -52.40
C TRP A 118 4.92 3.70 -52.88
N MET A 119 5.94 3.98 -53.70
CA MET A 119 5.87 5.08 -54.66
C MET A 119 5.32 4.50 -55.96
N SER A 120 4.33 5.16 -56.56
CA SER A 120 4.43 5.67 -57.94
C SER A 120 3.11 6.31 -58.41
N ALA A 121 3.24 7.38 -59.21
CA ALA A 121 2.22 8.14 -59.93
C ALA A 121 1.54 9.33 -59.19
N LEU A 122 2.21 10.49 -59.18
CA LEU A 122 1.55 11.78 -59.39
C LEU A 122 1.14 11.85 -60.88
N PRO A 123 -0.09 12.26 -61.27
CA PRO A 123 -0.66 13.55 -60.85
C PRO A 123 -2.21 13.53 -60.67
N TRP A 124 -2.75 12.63 -59.84
CA TRP A 124 -4.19 12.66 -59.42
C TRP A 124 -4.37 12.86 -57.90
N SER A 125 -3.29 13.13 -57.18
CA SER A 125 -3.25 13.05 -55.72
C SER A 125 -3.77 14.28 -54.97
N LEU A 126 -3.86 15.47 -55.57
CA LEU A 126 -4.29 16.67 -54.82
C LEU A 126 -5.81 16.76 -54.61
N ALA A 127 -6.63 16.30 -55.57
CA ALA A 127 -8.09 16.27 -55.41
C ALA A 127 -8.56 15.10 -54.54
N ALA A 128 -7.91 13.94 -54.65
CA ALA A 128 -8.18 12.78 -53.79
C ALA A 128 -7.72 13.01 -52.34
N LEU A 129 -6.60 13.72 -52.10
CA LEU A 129 -6.18 14.09 -50.74
C LEU A 129 -7.14 15.08 -50.08
N PHE A 130 -7.79 15.97 -50.84
CA PHE A 130 -8.83 16.85 -50.29
C PHE A 130 -10.13 16.11 -49.99
N ALA A 131 -10.55 15.18 -50.84
CA ALA A 131 -11.75 14.37 -50.61
C ALA A 131 -11.56 13.35 -49.47
N VAL A 132 -10.39 12.71 -49.39
CA VAL A 132 -10.03 11.79 -48.29
C VAL A 132 -9.81 12.57 -47.00
N GLY A 133 -9.18 13.76 -47.06
CA GLY A 133 -9.04 14.66 -45.91
C GLY A 133 -10.40 15.13 -45.37
N ALA A 134 -11.31 15.56 -46.25
CA ALA A 134 -12.66 15.94 -45.86
C ALA A 134 -13.48 14.76 -45.32
N PHE A 135 -13.32 13.56 -45.90
CA PHE A 135 -13.95 12.33 -45.40
C PHE A 135 -13.39 11.90 -44.03
N PHE A 136 -12.09 12.06 -43.78
CA PHE A 136 -11.50 11.77 -42.47
C PHE A 136 -11.88 12.81 -41.42
N VAL A 137 -11.97 14.11 -41.78
CA VAL A 137 -12.45 15.17 -40.87
C VAL A 137 -13.94 14.96 -40.55
N TRP A 138 -14.77 14.68 -41.55
CA TRP A 138 -16.19 14.34 -41.35
C TRP A 138 -16.38 13.04 -40.57
N SER A 139 -15.57 12.01 -40.81
CA SER A 139 -15.58 10.74 -40.07
C SER A 139 -15.10 10.91 -38.62
N PHE A 140 -14.13 11.79 -38.34
CA PHE A 140 -13.67 12.05 -36.97
C PHE A 140 -14.64 12.94 -36.19
N GLN A 141 -15.31 13.89 -36.85
CA GLN A 141 -16.30 14.77 -36.22
C GLN A 141 -17.66 14.08 -35.97
N ASN A 142 -18.01 13.06 -36.78
CA ASN A 142 -19.27 12.31 -36.66
C ASN A 142 -19.10 10.87 -36.15
N ARG A 143 -17.91 10.50 -35.64
CA ARG A 143 -17.79 9.28 -34.84
C ARG A 143 -18.51 9.53 -33.52
N PRO A 144 -19.50 8.72 -33.11
CA PRO A 144 -19.86 8.69 -31.71
C PRO A 144 -18.56 8.42 -30.94
N ALA A 145 -18.31 9.17 -29.87
CA ALA A 145 -17.19 8.90 -28.99
C ALA A 145 -17.15 7.39 -28.73
N PRO A 146 -15.96 6.75 -28.71
CA PRO A 146 -15.90 5.38 -28.22
C PRO A 146 -16.61 5.42 -26.87
N GLU A 147 -17.69 4.66 -26.75
CA GLU A 147 -18.35 4.46 -25.47
C GLU A 147 -17.26 3.92 -24.56
N THR A 148 -16.69 4.81 -23.74
CA THR A 148 -16.17 4.41 -22.45
C THR A 148 -17.38 3.80 -21.80
N VAL A 149 -17.52 2.48 -21.96
CA VAL A 149 -18.32 1.66 -21.08
C VAL A 149 -17.62 1.83 -19.74
N PHE A 150 -17.99 2.89 -19.03
CA PHE A 150 -17.94 2.89 -17.59
C PHE A 150 -18.72 1.63 -17.23
N PRO A 151 -18.14 0.65 -16.51
CA PRO A 151 -18.98 -0.33 -15.87
C PRO A 151 -20.01 0.48 -15.08
N GLU A 152 -21.29 0.24 -15.42
CA GLU A 152 -22.44 0.70 -14.66
C GLU A 152 -22.09 0.60 -13.19
N GLN A 153 -22.26 1.73 -12.47
CA GLN A 153 -21.83 1.93 -11.09
C GLN A 153 -21.85 0.59 -10.35
N VAL A 154 -20.67 0.04 -10.10
CA VAL A 154 -20.57 -1.14 -9.25
C VAL A 154 -21.04 -0.67 -7.90
N SER A 155 -22.31 -0.96 -7.64
CA SER A 155 -22.95 -0.89 -6.33
C SER A 155 -21.90 -1.30 -5.31
N THR A 156 -21.56 -0.39 -4.42
CA THR A 156 -20.76 -0.63 -3.22
C THR A 156 -21.54 -1.48 -2.23
N ARG A 157 -22.13 -2.59 -2.70
CA ARG A 157 -22.34 -3.73 -1.83
C ARG A 157 -20.95 -4.23 -1.49
N ALA A 158 -20.62 -4.15 -0.21
CA ALA A 158 -19.56 -4.92 0.40
C ALA A 158 -19.64 -6.36 -0.09
N ALA A 159 -18.87 -6.68 -1.13
CA ALA A 159 -18.65 -8.05 -1.55
C ALA A 159 -17.99 -8.72 -0.35
N GLY A 160 -18.70 -9.69 0.26
CA GLY A 160 -18.28 -10.36 1.48
C GLY A 160 -16.79 -10.66 1.43
N ALA A 161 -16.05 -10.14 2.42
CA ALA A 161 -14.60 -10.24 2.49
C ALA A 161 -14.20 -11.69 2.29
N THR A 162 -13.64 -12.02 1.13
CA THR A 162 -13.05 -13.33 0.91
C THR A 162 -11.92 -13.44 1.93
N PRO A 163 -11.95 -14.40 2.87
CA PRO A 163 -10.96 -14.41 3.92
C PRO A 163 -9.58 -14.61 3.30
N TRP A 164 -8.62 -13.76 3.66
CA TRP A 164 -7.27 -13.72 3.09
C TRP A 164 -6.38 -14.86 3.59
N PHE A 165 -6.96 -16.03 3.83
CA PHE A 165 -6.21 -17.22 4.16
C PHE A 165 -5.27 -17.59 3.00
N ARG A 166 -4.17 -18.23 3.35
CA ARG A 166 -3.14 -18.69 2.43
C ARG A 166 -2.96 -20.18 2.64
N LYS A 167 -3.63 -20.98 1.80
CA LYS A 167 -3.52 -22.43 1.85
C LYS A 167 -2.09 -22.85 1.47
N PRO A 168 -1.39 -23.60 2.33
CA PRO A 168 -0.08 -24.15 1.97
C PRO A 168 -0.18 -25.02 0.72
N THR A 169 0.80 -24.92 -0.17
CA THR A 169 0.78 -25.56 -1.50
C THR A 169 1.37 -26.96 -1.53
N SER A 170 2.06 -27.38 -0.47
CA SER A 170 2.76 -28.67 -0.39
C SER A 170 2.86 -29.16 1.06
N ALA A 171 3.23 -30.44 1.25
CA ALA A 171 3.42 -31.00 2.58
C ALA A 171 4.53 -30.28 3.38
N SER A 172 5.61 -29.86 2.72
CA SER A 172 6.69 -29.08 3.34
C SER A 172 6.22 -27.69 3.75
N GLU A 173 5.45 -27.00 2.89
CA GLU A 173 4.83 -25.73 3.26
C GLU A 173 3.84 -25.89 4.41
N THR A 174 3.01 -26.95 4.41
CA THR A 174 2.09 -27.22 5.52
C THR A 174 2.86 -27.39 6.82
N LYS A 175 3.91 -28.21 6.83
CA LYS A 175 4.76 -28.41 8.01
C LYS A 175 5.36 -27.08 8.48
N TYR A 176 5.93 -26.31 7.55
CA TYR A 176 6.55 -25.02 7.85
C TYR A 176 5.57 -24.05 8.50
N TRP A 177 4.41 -23.82 7.87
CA TRP A 177 3.45 -22.83 8.37
C TRP A 177 2.82 -23.26 9.69
N LEU A 178 2.55 -24.55 9.89
CA LEU A 178 2.06 -25.07 11.17
C LEU A 178 3.10 -24.91 12.28
N GLN A 179 4.38 -25.17 12.01
CA GLN A 179 5.46 -24.95 12.97
C GLN A 179 5.61 -23.47 13.31
N ASN A 180 5.59 -22.60 12.29
CA ASN A 180 5.65 -21.16 12.45
C ASN A 180 4.48 -20.66 13.34
N MET A 181 3.26 -21.10 13.05
CA MET A 181 2.08 -20.75 13.85
C MET A 181 2.13 -21.30 15.28
N ALA A 182 2.68 -22.50 15.50
CA ALA A 182 2.89 -23.06 16.84
C ALA A 182 3.86 -22.19 17.65
N TRP A 183 4.98 -21.76 17.07
CA TRP A 183 5.90 -20.82 17.71
C TRP A 183 5.26 -19.46 18.01
N HIS A 184 4.26 -19.04 17.23
CA HIS A 184 3.47 -17.83 17.51
C HIS A 184 2.31 -18.07 18.49
N ARG A 185 2.18 -19.28 19.06
CA ARG A 185 1.09 -19.68 19.96
C ARG A 185 -0.30 -19.51 19.33
N PHE A 186 -0.44 -19.88 18.06
CA PHE A 186 -1.73 -19.85 17.37
C PHE A 186 -2.66 -20.94 17.89
N SER A 187 -3.90 -20.57 18.17
CA SER A 187 -4.98 -21.53 18.37
C SER A 187 -5.37 -22.20 17.05
N LEU A 188 -6.07 -23.34 17.11
CA LEU A 188 -6.61 -24.00 15.91
C LEU A 188 -7.55 -23.08 15.10
N ASN A 189 -8.23 -22.13 15.75
CA ASN A 189 -9.06 -21.12 15.07
C ASN A 189 -8.20 -20.18 14.22
N GLU A 190 -7.10 -19.69 14.79
CA GLU A 190 -6.20 -18.77 14.10
C GLU A 190 -5.42 -19.49 13.00
N MET A 191 -5.02 -20.74 13.22
CA MET A 191 -4.42 -21.57 12.18
C MET A 191 -5.38 -21.79 11.01
N LYS A 192 -6.67 -22.03 11.29
CA LYS A 192 -7.71 -22.09 10.25
C LYS A 192 -7.88 -20.75 9.55
N ALA A 193 -7.89 -19.64 10.28
CA ALA A 193 -8.01 -18.30 9.69
C ALA A 193 -6.81 -17.96 8.79
N ALA A 194 -5.61 -18.41 9.15
CA ALA A 194 -4.39 -18.18 8.38
C ALA A 194 -4.28 -19.09 7.14
N THR A 195 -4.69 -20.36 7.24
CA THR A 195 -4.45 -21.36 6.18
C THR A 195 -5.69 -21.72 5.37
N GLY A 196 -6.88 -21.51 5.90
CA GLY A 196 -8.14 -22.00 5.32
C GLY A 196 -8.34 -23.51 5.46
N LEU A 197 -7.43 -24.22 6.14
CA LEU A 197 -7.56 -25.66 6.38
C LEU A 197 -8.62 -25.94 7.46
N PRO A 198 -9.40 -27.03 7.32
CA PRO A 198 -10.24 -27.56 8.40
C PRO A 198 -9.42 -27.88 9.66
N LYS A 199 -10.04 -27.76 10.84
CA LYS A 199 -9.33 -27.95 12.12
C LYS A 199 -8.85 -29.37 12.34
N ASP A 200 -9.61 -30.35 11.89
CA ASP A 200 -9.28 -31.78 11.90
C ASP A 200 -8.07 -32.08 11.00
N GLU A 201 -7.98 -31.45 9.82
CA GLU A 201 -6.78 -31.52 8.98
C GLU A 201 -5.57 -30.89 9.67
N ILE A 202 -5.75 -29.74 10.34
CA ILE A 202 -4.70 -29.07 11.11
C ILE A 202 -4.20 -29.96 12.25
N SER A 203 -5.09 -30.48 13.10
CA SER A 203 -4.73 -31.37 14.21
C SER A 203 -4.00 -32.62 13.72
N SER A 204 -4.52 -33.27 12.66
CA SER A 204 -3.88 -34.45 12.06
C SER A 204 -2.48 -34.13 11.53
N ALA A 205 -2.29 -32.95 10.95
CA ALA A 205 -0.99 -32.51 10.45
C ALA A 205 -0.01 -32.17 11.58
N LEU A 206 -0.47 -31.52 12.65
CA LEU A 206 0.34 -31.26 13.85
C LEU A 206 0.86 -32.57 14.47
N GLU A 207 -0.02 -33.56 14.65
CA GLU A 207 0.34 -34.89 15.13
C GLU A 207 1.31 -35.60 14.17
N LYS A 208 0.98 -35.64 12.88
CA LYS A 208 1.80 -36.28 11.84
C LYS A 208 3.22 -35.72 11.80
N TYR A 209 3.39 -34.42 11.95
CA TYR A 209 4.70 -33.76 11.90
C TYR A 209 5.37 -33.65 13.27
N GLY A 210 4.72 -34.09 14.34
CA GLY A 210 5.22 -33.98 15.71
C GLY A 210 5.38 -32.53 16.19
N ILE A 211 4.59 -31.60 15.65
CA ILE A 211 4.63 -30.17 16.00
C ILE A 211 3.88 -30.00 17.32
N LYS A 212 4.61 -29.55 18.34
CA LYS A 212 4.08 -29.29 19.68
C LYS A 212 3.97 -27.80 19.93
N ASP A 213 3.22 -27.46 20.96
CA ASP A 213 3.15 -26.10 21.51
C ASP A 213 4.40 -25.83 22.37
N GLU A 214 5.57 -25.83 21.73
CA GLU A 214 6.87 -25.53 22.35
C GLU A 214 7.44 -24.22 21.81
N ALA A 215 8.17 -23.50 22.65
CA ALA A 215 8.80 -22.25 22.25
C ALA A 215 9.93 -22.53 21.23
N PRO A 216 10.19 -21.62 20.28
CA PRO A 216 11.34 -21.77 19.41
C PRO A 216 12.64 -21.73 20.23
N THR A 217 13.65 -22.49 19.78
CA THR A 217 15.00 -22.35 20.33
C THR A 217 15.63 -21.07 19.78
N LEU A 218 15.79 -20.07 20.65
CA LEU A 218 16.52 -18.84 20.34
C LEU A 218 18.01 -19.15 20.25
N LYS A 219 18.70 -18.50 19.31
CA LYS A 219 20.15 -18.64 19.16
C LYS A 219 20.84 -17.38 19.67
N ASP A 220 21.96 -17.55 20.36
CA ASP A 220 22.73 -16.43 20.94
C ASP A 220 23.47 -15.60 19.88
N ASP A 221 23.59 -16.11 18.64
CA ASP A 221 24.31 -15.46 17.53
C ASP A 221 23.42 -14.59 16.64
N LYS A 222 22.10 -14.81 16.64
CA LYS A 222 21.14 -14.02 15.85
C LYS A 222 19.70 -14.05 16.38
N LEU A 223 18.98 -12.94 16.17
CA LEU A 223 17.54 -12.87 16.38
C LEU A 223 16.79 -13.88 15.49
N LEU A 224 15.74 -14.48 16.04
CA LEU A 224 14.82 -15.30 15.26
C LEU A 224 13.81 -14.39 14.55
N VAL A 225 13.82 -14.46 13.22
CA VAL A 225 12.91 -13.70 12.35
C VAL A 225 12.15 -14.67 11.45
N LEU A 226 10.82 -14.53 11.40
CA LEU A 226 9.95 -15.37 10.59
C LEU A 226 8.89 -14.52 9.89
N PRO A 227 8.40 -14.91 8.69
CA PRO A 227 7.20 -14.32 8.11
C PRO A 227 6.02 -14.42 9.09
N TYR A 228 5.28 -13.32 9.28
CA TYR A 228 4.10 -13.32 10.14
C TYR A 228 3.02 -14.24 9.54
N PRO A 229 2.40 -15.17 10.30
CA PRO A 229 1.49 -16.15 9.69
C PRO A 229 0.23 -15.58 9.02
N GLY A 230 -0.20 -14.37 9.39
CA GLY A 230 -1.52 -13.83 9.01
C GLY A 230 -2.66 -14.50 9.78
N GLY A 231 -3.92 -14.23 9.42
CA GLY A 231 -5.11 -14.83 10.04
C GLY A 231 -5.43 -14.34 11.46
N ARG A 232 -4.41 -13.97 12.24
CA ARG A 232 -4.49 -13.22 13.50
C ARG A 232 -4.27 -11.73 13.21
N HIS A 233 -5.04 -10.87 13.86
CA HIS A 233 -4.84 -9.42 13.74
C HIS A 233 -3.53 -9.02 14.45
N PRO A 234 -2.61 -8.29 13.79
CA PRO A 234 -1.31 -7.98 14.39
C PRO A 234 -1.39 -6.80 15.36
N ARG A 235 -2.34 -5.87 15.18
CA ARG A 235 -2.60 -4.80 16.17
C ARG A 235 -3.47 -5.30 17.34
N LEU A 236 -3.13 -4.89 18.57
CA LEU A 236 -4.00 -5.06 19.74
C LEU A 236 -5.11 -4.01 19.82
N GLY A 237 -4.90 -2.81 19.28
CA GLY A 237 -5.86 -1.71 19.23
C GLY A 237 -5.86 -1.02 17.86
N TYR A 238 -6.72 -0.02 17.69
CA TYR A 238 -6.86 0.73 16.43
C TYR A 238 -7.14 -0.15 15.20
N GLN A 239 -7.92 -1.22 15.38
CA GLN A 239 -8.18 -2.26 14.35
C GLN A 239 -9.11 -1.77 13.22
N LYS A 240 -9.99 -0.80 13.51
CA LYS A 240 -10.89 -0.21 12.51
C LYS A 240 -10.15 0.47 11.34
N HIS A 241 -8.88 0.83 11.55
CA HIS A 241 -7.98 1.42 10.56
C HIS A 241 -6.90 0.41 10.09
N ALA A 242 -7.20 -0.88 10.16
CA ALA A 242 -6.40 -1.97 9.62
C ALA A 242 -7.26 -3.20 9.31
N VAL A 243 -8.36 -3.00 8.59
CA VAL A 243 -9.31 -4.07 8.30
C VAL A 243 -8.67 -5.13 7.41
N ASN A 244 -8.83 -6.41 7.77
CA ASN A 244 -8.30 -7.55 7.00
C ASN A 244 -6.79 -7.43 6.68
N PRO A 245 -5.93 -7.40 7.71
CA PRO A 245 -4.49 -7.24 7.52
C PRO A 245 -3.91 -8.43 6.76
N ARG A 246 -3.08 -8.13 5.76
CA ARG A 246 -2.39 -9.10 4.92
C ARG A 246 -1.02 -9.40 5.50
N ARG A 247 -0.54 -10.63 5.32
CA ARG A 247 0.79 -11.05 5.79
C ARG A 247 1.93 -10.68 4.86
N ASP A 248 1.61 -10.26 3.63
CA ASP A 248 2.51 -10.00 2.51
C ASP A 248 3.85 -9.31 2.90
N THR A 249 3.79 -8.26 3.73
CA THR A 249 4.92 -7.39 4.09
C THR A 249 5.30 -7.49 5.57
N LYS A 250 4.75 -8.48 6.28
CA LYS A 250 4.88 -8.61 7.74
C LYS A 250 5.82 -9.72 8.14
N ILE A 251 6.71 -9.39 9.05
CA ILE A 251 7.61 -10.34 9.72
C ILE A 251 7.42 -10.23 11.22
N SER A 252 7.66 -11.34 11.91
CA SER A 252 7.81 -11.39 13.35
C SER A 252 9.28 -11.41 13.72
N VAL A 253 9.65 -10.59 14.69
CA VAL A 253 10.98 -10.61 15.30
C VAL A 253 10.79 -11.02 16.76
N PHE A 254 11.26 -12.22 17.10
CA PHE A 254 11.14 -12.77 18.46
C PHE A 254 12.09 -12.03 19.40
N THR A 255 11.63 -11.80 20.63
CA THR A 255 12.44 -11.12 21.63
C THR A 255 13.59 -12.03 22.08
N PRO A 256 14.77 -11.49 22.41
CA PRO A 256 15.91 -12.31 22.80
C PRO A 256 15.81 -12.88 24.23
N TRP A 257 14.91 -12.34 25.06
CA TRP A 257 14.74 -12.71 26.47
C TRP A 257 13.50 -13.57 26.74
N ASP A 258 12.51 -13.56 25.85
CA ASP A 258 11.27 -14.33 25.97
C ASP A 258 10.96 -14.97 24.62
N ALA A 259 11.00 -16.30 24.58
CA ALA A 259 10.77 -17.08 23.38
C ALA A 259 9.28 -17.12 22.95
N ASP A 260 8.37 -16.69 23.82
CA ASP A 260 6.94 -16.53 23.51
C ASP A 260 6.60 -15.13 23.00
N GLY A 261 7.47 -14.16 23.27
CA GLY A 261 7.33 -12.77 22.88
C GLY A 261 7.89 -12.47 21.49
N TYR A 262 7.13 -11.73 20.69
CA TYR A 262 7.60 -11.19 19.42
C TYR A 262 6.96 -9.83 19.12
N VAL A 263 7.61 -9.05 18.25
CA VAL A 263 7.01 -7.86 17.63
C VAL A 263 6.74 -8.14 16.16
N VAL A 264 5.76 -7.47 15.56
CA VAL A 264 5.47 -7.58 14.13
C VAL A 264 5.95 -6.31 13.42
N LEU A 265 6.88 -6.44 12.49
CA LEU A 265 7.32 -5.36 11.61
C LEU A 265 6.55 -5.46 10.30
N ASP A 266 5.97 -4.36 9.85
CA ASP A 266 5.31 -4.22 8.56
C ASP A 266 6.14 -3.28 7.67
N VAL A 267 6.85 -3.88 6.71
CA VAL A 267 7.93 -3.21 5.96
C VAL A 267 7.67 -3.28 4.45
N PRO A 268 7.03 -2.25 3.85
CA PRO A 268 6.25 -1.20 4.50
C PRO A 268 4.78 -1.61 4.73
N GLU A 269 4.12 -0.95 5.67
CA GLU A 269 2.67 -1.00 5.86
C GLU A 269 1.92 -0.28 4.73
N ALA A 270 2.43 0.89 4.32
CA ALA A 270 1.84 1.67 3.25
C ALA A 270 2.91 2.34 2.40
N ILE A 271 2.59 2.54 1.12
CA ILE A 271 3.35 3.42 0.23
C ILE A 271 2.42 4.54 -0.18
N ASN A 272 2.76 5.76 0.19
CA ASN A 272 1.98 6.96 -0.13
C ASN A 272 2.74 7.77 -1.19
N LEU A 273 2.01 8.16 -2.23
CA LEU A 273 2.40 9.21 -3.16
C LEU A 273 1.56 10.45 -2.85
N ASP A 274 1.97 11.63 -3.32
CA ASP A 274 1.41 12.94 -2.92
C ASP A 274 -0.12 12.98 -2.71
N ARG A 275 -0.89 12.32 -3.57
CA ARG A 275 -2.37 12.38 -3.54
C ARG A 275 -3.08 11.04 -3.33
N PHE A 276 -2.36 9.94 -3.21
CA PHE A 276 -2.99 8.62 -3.14
C PHE A 276 -2.14 7.58 -2.43
N VAL A 277 -2.85 6.67 -1.76
CA VAL A 277 -2.27 5.45 -1.21
C VAL A 277 -1.96 4.51 -2.37
N TYR A 278 -0.68 4.32 -2.65
CA TYR A 278 -0.22 3.49 -3.75
C TYR A 278 -0.23 2.01 -3.38
N TYR A 279 0.14 1.70 -2.14
CA TYR A 279 0.09 0.37 -1.56
C TYR A 279 -0.40 0.44 -0.12
N LEU A 280 -1.16 -0.59 0.29
CA LEU A 280 -1.60 -0.76 1.66
C LEU A 280 -1.62 -2.25 2.02
N SER A 281 -1.06 -2.57 3.18
CA SER A 281 -0.95 -3.95 3.68
C SER A 281 -2.23 -4.46 4.35
N HIS A 282 -3.31 -3.68 4.33
CA HIS A 282 -4.65 -3.97 4.82
C HIS A 282 -5.68 -3.26 3.93
N SER A 283 -6.98 -3.34 4.26
CA SER A 283 -8.08 -2.99 3.34
C SER A 283 -9.05 -1.93 3.90
N ASP A 284 -8.61 -1.08 4.81
CA ASP A 284 -9.47 -0.02 5.37
C ASP A 284 -9.65 1.17 4.42
N LEU A 285 -8.65 1.47 3.57
CA LEU A 285 -8.66 2.56 2.60
C LEU A 285 -8.49 2.06 1.16
N PRO A 286 -9.14 2.72 0.18
CA PRO A 286 -8.92 2.42 -1.22
C PRO A 286 -7.50 2.82 -1.64
N THR A 287 -6.83 1.91 -2.33
CA THR A 287 -5.54 2.15 -3.01
C THR A 287 -5.76 2.59 -4.45
N PHE A 288 -4.73 3.19 -5.07
CA PHE A 288 -4.69 3.47 -6.51
C PHE A 288 -5.14 2.27 -7.36
N TRP A 289 -4.74 1.06 -6.97
CA TRP A 289 -5.06 -0.19 -7.67
C TRP A 289 -6.51 -0.63 -7.48
N SER A 290 -7.01 -0.60 -6.24
CA SER A 290 -8.39 -1.02 -5.98
C SER A 290 -9.42 -0.07 -6.61
N LEU A 291 -9.09 1.23 -6.72
CA LEU A 291 -9.91 2.20 -7.45
C LEU A 291 -10.00 1.89 -8.95
N GLN A 292 -9.04 1.16 -9.51
CA GLN A 292 -9.04 0.69 -10.89
C GLN A 292 -9.62 -0.73 -11.03
N GLY A 293 -10.17 -1.30 -9.96
CA GLY A 293 -10.62 -2.70 -9.95
C GLY A 293 -9.49 -3.72 -10.03
N TYR A 294 -8.24 -3.31 -9.83
CA TYR A 294 -7.09 -4.21 -9.83
C TYR A 294 -6.85 -4.80 -8.43
N GLN A 295 -7.00 -6.11 -8.30
CA GLN A 295 -6.70 -6.83 -7.08
C GLN A 295 -5.23 -7.30 -7.10
N LEU A 296 -4.46 -6.84 -6.12
CA LEU A 296 -3.07 -7.27 -5.96
C LEU A 296 -2.99 -8.76 -5.65
N PRO A 297 -2.15 -9.53 -6.37
CA PRO A 297 -1.97 -10.94 -6.08
C PRO A 297 -1.30 -11.13 -4.70
N PRO A 298 -1.51 -12.30 -4.08
CA PRO A 298 -0.75 -12.73 -2.91
C PRO A 298 0.75 -12.58 -3.08
N LEU A 299 1.44 -12.23 -1.99
CA LEU A 299 2.88 -12.16 -1.91
C LEU A 299 3.33 -12.93 -0.66
N GLU A 300 4.45 -13.62 -0.78
CA GLU A 300 5.10 -14.33 0.32
C GLU A 300 6.57 -13.92 0.37
N TRP A 301 7.13 -13.93 1.58
CA TRP A 301 8.56 -13.76 1.78
C TRP A 301 9.31 -14.99 1.27
N GLU A 302 10.34 -14.74 0.48
CA GLU A 302 11.40 -15.71 0.24
C GLU A 302 12.22 -15.91 1.51
N ARG A 303 12.55 -17.16 1.82
CA ARG A 303 13.23 -17.56 3.05
C ARG A 303 14.59 -18.14 2.70
N HIS A 304 15.65 -17.55 3.24
CA HIS A 304 17.04 -17.93 2.98
C HIS A 304 17.60 -18.78 4.13
N GLU A 305 18.62 -19.60 3.84
CA GLU A 305 19.20 -20.55 4.82
C GLU A 305 19.87 -19.85 6.02
N ASP A 306 20.36 -18.63 5.83
CA ASP A 306 20.98 -17.79 6.86
C ASP A 306 19.94 -17.08 7.75
N GLY A 307 18.64 -17.24 7.48
CA GLY A 307 17.55 -16.58 8.20
C GLY A 307 17.18 -15.20 7.64
N LYS A 308 17.84 -14.76 6.56
CA LYS A 308 17.40 -13.58 5.80
C LYS A 308 16.03 -13.85 5.19
N LEU A 309 15.22 -12.80 5.08
CA LEU A 309 13.97 -12.82 4.32
C LEU A 309 13.99 -11.71 3.27
N SER A 310 13.44 -11.97 2.09
CA SER A 310 13.26 -10.96 1.05
C SER A 310 11.93 -11.11 0.32
N TYR A 311 11.43 -10.03 -0.27
CA TYR A 311 10.34 -10.11 -1.24
C TYR A 311 10.45 -8.98 -2.26
N GLU A 312 9.78 -9.15 -3.40
CA GLU A 312 9.55 -8.09 -4.37
C GLU A 312 8.09 -8.13 -4.84
N ARG A 313 7.46 -6.96 -4.94
CA ARG A 313 6.13 -6.77 -5.51
C ARG A 313 6.24 -5.93 -6.78
N HIS A 314 5.76 -6.47 -7.89
CA HIS A 314 5.63 -5.77 -9.16
C HIS A 314 4.20 -5.23 -9.34
N PHE A 315 4.11 -4.02 -9.84
CA PHE A 315 2.85 -3.41 -10.23
C PHE A 315 2.68 -3.35 -11.76
N PRO A 316 1.43 -3.32 -12.26
CA PRO A 316 1.15 -3.31 -13.70
C PRO A 316 1.77 -2.14 -14.49
N ASN A 317 2.08 -1.03 -13.84
CA ASN A 317 2.61 0.17 -14.50
C ASN A 317 4.15 0.20 -14.57
N GLY A 318 4.84 -0.88 -14.21
CA GLY A 318 6.30 -0.96 -14.22
C GLY A 318 6.98 -0.45 -12.95
N VAL A 319 6.24 -0.11 -11.90
CA VAL A 319 6.83 0.16 -10.58
C VAL A 319 6.97 -1.15 -9.82
N SER A 320 8.09 -1.36 -9.13
CA SER A 320 8.23 -2.42 -8.14
C SER A 320 8.81 -1.89 -6.83
N PHE A 321 8.52 -2.59 -5.74
CA PHE A 321 9.18 -2.35 -4.47
C PHE A 321 9.46 -3.68 -3.78
N GLY A 322 10.40 -3.67 -2.85
CA GLY A 322 10.68 -4.83 -2.05
C GLY A 322 11.38 -4.46 -0.75
N ALA A 323 11.59 -5.50 0.05
CA ALA A 323 12.37 -5.39 1.26
C ALA A 323 13.23 -6.63 1.45
N GLU A 324 14.33 -6.43 2.16
CA GLU A 324 15.23 -7.47 2.63
C GLU A 324 15.51 -7.23 4.11
N VAL A 325 15.51 -8.29 4.89
CA VAL A 325 15.79 -8.23 6.33
C VAL A 325 16.84 -9.26 6.70
N THR A 326 17.90 -8.80 7.37
CA THR A 326 19.05 -9.63 7.74
C THR A 326 19.21 -9.67 9.26
N PRO A 327 18.92 -10.81 9.92
CA PRO A 327 19.05 -10.93 11.36
C PRO A 327 20.52 -10.88 11.80
N GLY A 328 20.84 -9.95 12.68
CA GLY A 328 22.07 -9.90 13.47
C GLY A 328 21.83 -10.41 14.89
N LYS A 329 22.85 -10.28 15.75
CA LYS A 329 22.83 -10.80 17.13
C LYS A 329 21.75 -10.14 18.00
N SER A 330 21.66 -8.83 17.93
CA SER A 330 20.76 -7.98 18.75
C SER A 330 19.86 -7.09 17.91
N GLU A 331 20.04 -7.14 16.59
CA GLU A 331 19.50 -6.21 15.65
C GLU A 331 19.02 -6.92 14.38
N LEU A 332 18.21 -6.21 13.61
CA LEU A 332 17.78 -6.56 12.29
C LEU A 332 18.21 -5.42 11.37
N ARG A 333 19.01 -5.74 10.35
CA ARG A 333 19.32 -4.81 9.27
C ARG A 333 18.18 -4.86 8.27
N LEU A 334 17.61 -3.71 7.97
CA LEU A 334 16.49 -3.58 7.05
C LEU A 334 16.99 -2.89 5.78
N GLN A 335 16.54 -3.38 4.63
CA GLN A 335 16.65 -2.69 3.36
C GLN A 335 15.27 -2.67 2.72
N ALA A 336 14.91 -1.54 2.13
CA ALA A 336 13.76 -1.41 1.26
C ALA A 336 14.21 -0.74 -0.03
N TRP A 337 13.50 -0.99 -1.13
CA TRP A 337 13.78 -0.32 -2.39
C TRP A 337 12.49 -0.04 -3.15
N LEU A 338 12.55 0.98 -4.00
CA LEU A 338 11.54 1.30 -4.99
C LEU A 338 12.22 1.42 -6.35
N ARG A 339 11.79 0.60 -7.31
CA ARG A 339 12.21 0.68 -8.70
C ARG A 339 11.10 1.26 -9.55
N ASN A 340 11.44 2.25 -10.37
CA ASN A 340 10.51 2.90 -11.27
C ASN A 340 10.86 2.59 -12.73
N GLU A 341 10.29 1.54 -13.30
CA GLU A 341 10.39 1.25 -14.75
C GLU A 341 9.23 1.87 -15.55
N SER A 342 8.42 2.71 -14.92
CA SER A 342 7.37 3.45 -15.59
C SER A 342 7.93 4.63 -16.39
N ALA A 343 7.10 5.22 -17.26
CA ALA A 343 7.49 6.41 -18.04
C ALA A 343 7.42 7.72 -17.22
N SER A 344 6.79 7.69 -16.05
CA SER A 344 6.54 8.88 -15.22
C SER A 344 7.45 8.90 -14.02
N GLU A 345 7.87 10.09 -13.62
CA GLU A 345 8.63 10.26 -12.39
C GLU A 345 7.74 10.08 -11.15
N LEU A 346 8.27 9.42 -10.11
CA LEU A 346 7.62 9.31 -8.81
C LEU A 346 8.22 10.36 -7.87
N ARG A 347 7.36 11.22 -7.30
CA ARG A 347 7.78 12.26 -6.36
C ARG A 347 7.19 11.98 -4.98
N ASN A 348 7.91 12.42 -3.95
CA ASN A 348 7.45 12.46 -2.57
C ASN A 348 6.90 11.12 -2.07
N VAL A 349 7.57 10.02 -2.40
CA VAL A 349 7.16 8.69 -1.98
C VAL A 349 7.47 8.54 -0.49
N ASN A 350 6.45 8.28 0.32
CA ASN A 350 6.59 7.95 1.72
C ASN A 350 6.34 6.46 1.90
N LEU A 351 7.30 5.77 2.52
CA LEU A 351 7.15 4.36 2.90
C LEU A 351 6.85 4.34 4.39
N GLN A 352 5.59 4.08 4.74
CA GLN A 352 5.19 3.97 6.13
C GLN A 352 5.60 2.60 6.65
N ASN A 353 6.44 2.56 7.69
CA ASN A 353 6.83 1.31 8.35
C ASN A 353 6.28 1.29 9.76
N CYS A 354 5.70 0.16 10.16
CA CYS A 354 5.05 0.01 11.45
C CYS A 354 5.68 -1.13 12.24
N VAL A 355 6.02 -0.88 13.50
CA VAL A 355 6.42 -1.91 14.46
C VAL A 355 5.31 -2.08 15.48
N LEU A 356 4.63 -3.22 15.42
CA LEU A 356 3.52 -3.59 16.29
C LEU A 356 4.04 -4.42 17.47
N LEU A 357 3.94 -3.87 18.67
CA LEU A 357 4.66 -4.35 19.85
C LEU A 357 3.81 -5.25 20.75
N GLY A 358 2.49 -5.30 20.51
CA GLY A 358 1.53 -5.91 21.43
C GLY A 358 1.66 -7.42 21.66
N ARG A 359 2.57 -8.11 20.97
CA ARG A 359 2.87 -9.53 21.19
C ARG A 359 4.16 -9.76 21.96
N ALA A 360 4.87 -8.71 22.36
CA ALA A 360 6.00 -8.78 23.25
C ALA A 360 5.54 -8.44 24.68
N GLU A 361 5.91 -9.27 25.65
CA GLU A 361 5.58 -9.04 27.05
C GLU A 361 6.13 -7.69 27.53
N GLY A 362 5.28 -6.91 28.22
CA GLY A 362 5.62 -5.58 28.72
C GLY A 362 5.50 -4.44 27.71
N PHE A 363 5.15 -4.70 26.44
CA PHE A 363 5.01 -3.67 25.39
C PHE A 363 3.58 -3.48 24.87
N SER A 364 2.58 -4.08 25.51
CA SER A 364 1.18 -4.05 25.05
C SER A 364 0.41 -2.78 25.42
N GLU A 365 1.03 -1.87 26.18
CA GLU A 365 0.39 -0.64 26.64
C GLU A 365 -0.02 0.28 25.48
N GLN A 366 -1.28 0.69 25.47
CA GLN A 366 -1.85 1.67 24.55
C GLN A 366 -1.68 3.09 25.11
N SER A 367 -0.45 3.58 25.10
CA SER A 367 -0.07 4.90 25.59
C SER A 367 0.99 5.55 24.69
N MET A 368 1.19 6.86 24.88
CA MET A 368 2.33 7.59 24.31
C MET A 368 3.47 7.76 25.33
N ASP A 369 3.21 7.51 26.62
CA ASP A 369 4.16 7.80 27.71
C ASP A 369 5.40 6.90 27.71
N ASN A 370 5.29 5.73 27.09
CA ASN A 370 6.40 4.79 26.93
C ASN A 370 7.13 4.96 25.59
N LYS A 371 6.79 5.96 24.77
CA LYS A 371 7.36 6.14 23.43
C LYS A 371 8.28 7.35 23.38
N VAL A 372 9.41 7.20 22.69
CA VAL A 372 10.40 8.24 22.46
C VAL A 372 10.63 8.39 20.96
N PHE A 373 10.60 9.63 20.48
CA PHE A 373 10.84 9.97 19.08
C PHE A 373 11.94 11.02 19.02
N LYS A 374 13.11 10.64 18.50
CA LYS A 374 14.31 11.49 18.56
C LYS A 374 15.24 11.16 17.40
N ASP A 375 15.72 12.18 16.70
CA ASP A 375 16.76 12.07 15.65
C ASP A 375 16.49 10.96 14.60
N GLY A 376 15.23 10.82 14.17
CA GLY A 376 14.83 9.77 13.21
C GLY A 376 14.64 8.37 13.80
N PHE A 377 14.84 8.21 15.12
CA PHE A 377 14.50 6.99 15.86
C PHE A 377 13.09 7.09 16.44
N ALA A 378 12.40 5.96 16.42
CA ALA A 378 11.26 5.69 17.28
C ALA A 378 11.65 4.55 18.23
N ALA A 379 11.38 4.71 19.51
CA ALA A 379 11.63 3.71 20.52
C ALA A 379 10.40 3.56 21.43
N ALA A 380 10.13 2.35 21.89
CA ALA A 380 9.14 2.07 22.92
C ALA A 380 9.80 1.36 24.08
N ARG A 381 9.44 1.75 25.31
CA ARG A 381 9.91 1.17 26.57
C ARG A 381 8.95 0.10 27.05
N SER A 382 9.49 -0.97 27.63
CA SER A 382 8.72 -1.95 28.39
C SER A 382 8.15 -1.34 29.68
N ALA A 383 7.10 -1.96 30.22
CA ALA A 383 6.44 -1.53 31.44
C ALA A 383 7.36 -1.49 32.68
N ASP A 384 8.36 -2.37 32.76
CA ASP A 384 9.37 -2.39 33.84
C ASP A 384 10.49 -1.35 33.67
N GLY A 385 10.51 -0.64 32.53
CA GLY A 385 11.51 0.36 32.21
C GLY A 385 12.89 -0.19 31.84
N GLN A 386 13.05 -1.52 31.71
CA GLN A 386 14.36 -2.16 31.51
C GLN A 386 14.66 -2.50 30.06
N ARG A 387 13.66 -2.47 29.17
CA ARG A 387 13.81 -2.94 27.80
C ARG A 387 13.22 -1.97 26.80
N TRP A 388 13.77 -2.01 25.58
CA TRP A 388 13.38 -1.15 24.50
C TRP A 388 13.26 -1.91 23.18
N ALA A 389 12.28 -1.52 22.38
CA ALA A 389 12.22 -1.82 20.95
C ALA A 389 12.52 -0.52 20.20
N ILE A 390 13.51 -0.54 19.30
CA ILE A 390 14.03 0.65 18.64
C ILE A 390 13.99 0.43 17.12
N VAL A 391 13.44 1.39 16.38
CA VAL A 391 13.42 1.37 14.91
C VAL A 391 13.88 2.72 14.36
N SER A 392 14.60 2.69 13.25
CA SER A 392 14.95 3.87 12.47
C SER A 392 15.18 3.52 11.01
N TRP A 393 14.90 4.47 10.12
CA TRP A 393 15.27 4.41 8.71
C TRP A 393 16.12 5.62 8.32
N GLY A 394 17.06 5.44 7.40
CA GLY A 394 17.77 6.54 6.76
C GLY A 394 16.77 7.45 6.03
N GLU A 395 17.04 8.75 5.99
CA GLU A 395 16.15 9.76 5.38
C GLU A 395 14.72 9.76 5.97
N THR A 396 14.55 9.32 7.23
CA THR A 396 13.27 9.40 7.96
C THR A 396 12.90 10.86 8.18
N ALA A 397 11.75 11.26 7.65
CA ALA A 397 11.26 12.63 7.82
C ALA A 397 10.66 12.84 9.22
N ARG A 398 9.92 11.85 9.75
CA ARG A 398 9.30 11.93 11.08
C ARG A 398 9.02 10.55 11.66
N PRO A 399 9.65 10.17 12.79
CA PRO A 399 9.19 9.05 13.59
C PRO A 399 7.94 9.43 14.39
N TRP A 400 7.00 8.49 14.57
CA TRP A 400 5.72 8.76 15.24
C TRP A 400 5.04 7.50 15.79
N GLY A 401 3.90 7.68 16.47
CA GLY A 401 3.04 6.61 16.96
C GLY A 401 1.72 7.19 17.44
N ILE A 402 0.78 6.32 17.83
CA ILE A 402 -0.54 6.70 18.36
C ILE A 402 -0.78 6.02 19.71
N SER A 403 -1.61 6.62 20.57
CA SER A 403 -1.94 6.05 21.89
C SER A 403 -2.68 4.73 21.77
N GLU A 404 -3.62 4.62 20.83
CA GLU A 404 -4.60 3.54 20.70
C GLU A 404 -4.01 2.26 20.10
N CYS A 405 -2.72 2.27 19.76
CA CYS A 405 -2.01 1.11 19.26
C CYS A 405 -0.62 1.05 19.90
N PRO A 406 -0.21 -0.10 20.47
CA PRO A 406 1.15 -0.29 20.95
C PRO A 406 2.10 -0.45 19.75
N CYS A 407 2.34 0.65 19.03
CA CYS A 407 3.16 0.69 17.84
C CYS A 407 4.05 1.93 17.79
N ILE A 408 5.12 1.81 17.02
CA ILE A 408 6.04 2.90 16.67
C ILE A 408 6.34 2.85 15.18
N HIS A 409 6.54 4.03 14.60
CA HIS A 409 6.74 4.23 13.16
C HIS A 409 8.02 5.01 12.89
N SER A 410 8.68 4.65 11.79
CA SER A 410 9.81 5.36 11.23
C SER A 410 9.71 5.29 9.71
N ASP A 411 9.39 6.42 9.10
CA ASP A 411 8.96 6.44 7.70
C ASP A 411 9.99 7.17 6.83
N PRO A 412 10.82 6.44 6.06
CA PRO A 412 11.72 7.04 5.09
C PRO A 412 10.94 7.66 3.93
N ARG A 413 11.53 8.71 3.34
CA ARG A 413 10.96 9.42 2.20
C ARG A 413 11.91 9.41 1.01
N ILE A 414 11.40 9.04 -0.14
CA ILE A 414 12.06 9.20 -1.44
C ILE A 414 11.55 10.50 -2.05
N LYS A 415 12.44 11.48 -2.21
CA LYS A 415 12.08 12.79 -2.79
C LYS A 415 11.65 12.65 -4.25
N VAL A 416 12.45 11.94 -5.03
CA VAL A 416 12.25 11.68 -6.45
C VAL A 416 12.79 10.29 -6.77
N CYS A 417 12.09 9.54 -7.63
CA CYS A 417 12.56 8.33 -8.28
C CYS A 417 12.23 8.43 -9.78
N HIS A 418 13.24 8.66 -10.59
CA HIS A 418 13.15 8.86 -12.03
C HIS A 418 12.84 7.56 -12.80
N PRO A 419 12.30 7.65 -14.03
CA PRO A 419 12.20 6.49 -14.92
C PRO A 419 13.55 5.77 -15.09
N GLY A 420 13.54 4.45 -14.91
CA GLY A 420 14.71 3.58 -14.91
C GLY A 420 15.52 3.57 -13.60
N GLU A 421 15.13 4.35 -12.59
CA GLU A 421 15.86 4.45 -11.32
C GLU A 421 15.41 3.37 -10.33
N THR A 422 16.34 2.92 -9.49
CA THR A 422 16.06 2.21 -8.23
C THR A 422 16.61 3.04 -7.09
N VAL A 423 15.75 3.39 -6.13
CA VAL A 423 16.16 4.06 -4.89
C VAL A 423 16.15 3.04 -3.77
N GLU A 424 17.28 2.92 -3.08
CA GLU A 424 17.46 2.04 -1.92
C GLU A 424 17.38 2.84 -0.62
N LEU A 425 16.77 2.23 0.39
CA LEU A 425 16.59 2.76 1.73
C LEU A 425 17.12 1.74 2.72
N ARG A 426 17.83 2.23 3.75
CA ARG A 426 18.38 1.39 4.81
C ARG A 426 17.65 1.68 6.11
N GLY A 427 17.43 0.63 6.88
CA GLY A 427 16.75 0.67 8.16
C GLY A 427 17.45 -0.17 9.20
N TRP A 428 17.07 0.08 10.44
CA TRP A 428 17.55 -0.58 11.63
C TRP A 428 16.38 -0.91 12.53
N PHE A 429 16.37 -2.11 13.06
CA PHE A 429 15.55 -2.47 14.21
C PHE A 429 16.42 -3.19 15.26
N SER A 430 16.22 -2.93 16.55
CA SER A 430 16.88 -3.70 17.60
C SER A 430 16.07 -3.76 18.87
N PHE A 431 16.40 -4.77 19.67
CA PHE A 431 16.04 -4.82 21.08
C PHE A 431 17.21 -4.36 21.93
N TYR A 432 16.91 -3.67 23.02
CA TYR A 432 17.92 -3.20 23.97
C TYR A 432 17.46 -3.45 25.41
N GLU A 433 18.35 -4.02 26.23
CA GLU A 433 18.15 -4.17 27.67
C GLU A 433 19.06 -3.17 28.41
N GLY A 434 18.44 -2.18 29.04
CA GLY A 434 19.11 -1.10 29.75
C GLY A 434 18.23 0.14 29.95
N ALA A 435 18.58 0.96 30.94
CA ALA A 435 17.85 2.18 31.27
C ALA A 435 18.29 3.40 30.43
N ASP A 436 19.52 3.40 29.92
CA ASP A 436 20.09 4.53 29.18
C ASP A 436 19.81 4.39 27.68
N LEU A 437 18.64 4.88 27.25
CA LEU A 437 18.27 4.92 25.85
C LEU A 437 19.18 5.84 25.05
N ASP A 438 19.56 7.01 25.59
CA ASP A 438 20.34 7.99 24.85
C ASP A 438 21.72 7.45 24.47
N ALA A 439 22.41 6.77 25.40
CA ALA A 439 23.66 6.10 25.10
C ALA A 439 23.51 5.01 24.02
N GLU A 440 22.40 4.26 24.04
CA GLU A 440 22.13 3.24 23.03
C GLU A 440 21.85 3.86 21.65
N LEU A 441 21.09 4.94 21.57
CA LEU A 441 20.86 5.65 20.30
C LEU A 441 22.18 6.19 19.72
N GLU A 442 23.06 6.74 20.55
CA GLU A 442 24.40 7.17 20.10
C GLU A 442 25.27 5.99 19.67
N ARG A 443 25.22 4.85 20.36
CA ARG A 443 25.91 3.62 19.93
C ARG A 443 25.40 3.18 18.57
N ILE A 444 24.08 3.13 18.35
CA ILE A 444 23.49 2.74 17.06
C ILE A 444 23.92 3.74 15.97
N LYS A 445 23.90 5.05 16.21
CA LYS A 445 24.42 6.03 15.24
C LYS A 445 25.90 5.77 14.89
N SER A 446 26.72 5.43 15.88
CA SER A 446 28.17 5.23 15.71
C SER A 446 28.54 4.02 14.82
N VAL A 447 27.68 3.01 14.72
CA VAL A 447 27.96 1.81 13.90
C VAL A 447 27.73 2.02 12.39
N GLY A 448 27.40 3.24 11.96
CA GLY A 448 27.40 3.60 10.53
C GLY A 448 26.36 2.86 9.69
N TRP A 449 25.24 2.42 10.26
CA TRP A 449 24.25 1.61 9.53
C TRP A 449 23.58 2.33 8.34
N VAL A 450 23.63 3.66 8.32
CA VAL A 450 23.10 4.51 7.23
C VAL A 450 24.11 4.66 6.08
N GLY A 451 25.41 4.37 6.26
CA GLY A 451 26.44 4.55 5.23
C GLY A 451 27.59 3.54 5.32
N GLY A 452 27.80 2.76 4.25
CA GLY A 452 28.92 1.84 4.09
C GLY A 452 28.50 0.37 3.90
N LEU A 453 29.13 -0.30 2.93
CA LEU A 453 29.77 -1.59 3.19
C LEU A 453 31.25 -1.28 3.44
#